data_AF-A0A4Q1SBY8-F1
#
_entry.id   AF-A0A4Q1SBY8-F1
#
_cell.length_a   1.000
_cell.length_b   1.000
_cell.length_c   1.000
_cell.angle_alpha   90.00
_cell.angle_beta   90.00
_cell.angle_gamma   90.00
#
_symmetry.space_group_name_H-M   'P 1'
#
loop_
_entity.id
_entity.type
_entity.pdbx_description
1 polymer ?
#
loop_
_entity_poly.entity_id
_entity_poly.type
_entity_poly.pdbx_seq_one_letter_code
_entity_poly.pdbx_strand_id
1 'polypeptide(L)' 'MTDDDIDYSDIPSQAGKLWTRPGALIPAENKQQITLRLDADIVTFFKETGSRYQSRINAVLREYMKAHQQG' A
#
# COMPACT_ATOMS: atom_id res chain seq x y z
N MET A 1 29.04 26.74 -7.02
CA MET A 1 27.74 26.55 -6.35
C MET A 1 27.94 25.43 -5.36
N THR A 2 28.14 25.80 -4.11
CA THR A 2 28.17 24.88 -2.99
C THR A 2 26.79 24.83 -2.35
N ASP A 3 26.55 23.81 -1.53
CA ASP A 3 25.29 23.65 -0.80
C ASP A 3 24.97 24.88 0.08
N ASP A 4 26.02 25.61 0.50
CA ASP A 4 25.94 26.86 1.28
C ASP A 4 25.38 28.06 0.49
N ASP A 5 25.36 28.01 -0.85
CA ASP A 5 24.81 29.07 -1.70
C ASP A 5 23.28 28.97 -1.85
N ILE A 6 22.65 27.95 -1.27
CA ILE A 6 21.21 27.68 -1.41
C ILE A 6 20.42 28.50 -0.38
N ASP A 7 19.60 29.43 -0.87
CA ASP A 7 18.66 30.19 -0.05
C ASP A 7 17.37 29.38 0.21
N TYR A 8 17.00 29.26 1.49
CA TYR A 8 15.81 28.55 1.96
C TYR A 8 14.77 29.50 2.60
N SER A 9 14.94 30.82 2.45
CA SER A 9 14.11 31.84 3.11
C SER A 9 12.65 31.87 2.62
N ASP A 10 12.39 31.36 1.42
CA ASP A 10 11.07 31.32 0.78
C ASP A 10 10.25 30.06 1.13
N ILE A 11 10.89 29.03 1.71
CA ILE A 11 10.23 27.77 2.06
C ILE A 11 9.94 27.67 3.57
N PRO A 12 8.72 27.28 3.96
CA PRO A 12 8.39 27.07 5.37
C PRO A 12 9.13 25.86 5.93
N SER A 13 9.67 25.99 7.14
CA SER A 13 10.32 24.89 7.87
C SER A 13 9.39 23.67 7.98
N GLN A 14 9.90 22.50 7.59
CA GLN A 14 9.17 21.23 7.63
C GLN A 14 9.42 20.44 8.92
N ALA A 15 10.03 21.06 9.95
CA ALA A 15 10.35 20.41 11.21
C ALA A 15 9.11 19.73 11.81
N GLY A 16 9.15 18.40 11.93
CA GLY A 16 8.08 17.60 12.53
C GLY A 16 7.07 16.96 11.56
N LYS A 17 7.17 17.16 10.24
CA LYS A 17 6.36 16.38 9.29
C LYS A 17 6.91 14.96 9.17
N LEU A 18 6.31 14.04 9.91
CA LEU A 18 6.57 12.61 9.78
C LEU A 18 6.08 12.14 8.41
N TRP A 19 7.00 12.06 7.44
CA TRP A 19 6.74 11.47 6.14
C TRP A 19 6.32 10.00 6.32
N THR A 20 5.02 9.75 6.17
CA THR A 20 4.46 8.41 6.30
C THR A 20 4.15 7.87 4.91
N ARG A 21 4.72 6.72 4.57
CA ARG A 21 4.41 6.07 3.28
C ARG A 21 2.90 5.78 3.23
N PRO A 22 2.20 6.12 2.12
CA PRO A 22 0.83 5.67 1.92
C PRO A 22 0.76 4.15 2.09
N GLY A 23 0.09 3.67 3.14
CA GLY A 23 0.00 2.24 3.50
C GLY A 23 0.79 1.81 4.75
N ALA A 24 1.62 2.67 5.36
CA ALA A 24 2.31 2.37 6.61
C ALA A 24 1.38 2.31 7.84
N LEU A 25 0.13 2.75 7.69
CA LEU A 25 -0.93 2.71 8.72
C LEU A 25 -1.63 1.35 8.83
N ILE A 26 -1.30 0.36 7.99
CA ILE A 26 -1.81 -1.00 8.15
C ILE A 26 -0.70 -1.81 8.81
N PRO A 27 -0.77 -2.07 10.12
CA PRO A 27 0.16 -2.97 10.78
C PRO A 27 0.30 -4.26 9.99
N ALA A 28 1.54 -4.68 9.72
CA ALA A 28 1.82 -5.98 9.10
C ALA A 28 1.18 -7.13 9.90
N GLU A 29 1.01 -6.89 11.19
CA GLU A 29 0.34 -7.69 12.23
C GLU A 29 -1.10 -8.11 11.85
N ASN A 30 -1.78 -7.34 11.00
CA ASN A 30 -3.15 -7.65 10.57
C ASN A 30 -3.22 -8.72 9.45
N LYS A 31 -2.09 -9.14 8.88
CA LYS A 31 -2.06 -10.12 7.81
C LYS A 31 -1.78 -11.50 8.37
N GLN A 32 -2.78 -12.36 8.35
CA GLN A 32 -2.61 -13.76 8.67
C GLN A 32 -2.16 -14.55 7.43
N GLN A 33 -1.04 -15.26 7.54
CA GLN A 33 -0.62 -16.19 6.49
C GLN A 33 -1.45 -17.47 6.60
N ILE A 34 -2.27 -17.73 5.57
CA ILE A 34 -3.10 -18.93 5.46
C ILE A 34 -2.83 -19.63 4.13
N THR A 35 -3.09 -20.94 4.08
CA THR A 35 -3.12 -21.69 2.81
C THR A 35 -4.51 -21.59 2.20
N LEU A 36 -4.66 -20.75 1.18
CA LEU A 36 -5.90 -20.57 0.43
C LEU A 36 -5.72 -21.13 -1.00
N ARG A 37 -6.72 -21.88 -1.47
CA ARG A 37 -6.79 -22.31 -2.87
C ARG A 37 -7.61 -21.29 -3.67
N LEU A 38 -7.07 -20.86 -4.79
CA LEU A 38 -7.72 -19.99 -5.77
C LEU A 38 -7.65 -20.69 -7.12
N ASP A 39 -8.61 -20.40 -7.99
CA ASP A 39 -8.61 -20.93 -9.34
C ASP A 39 -7.37 -20.46 -10.14
N ALA A 40 -6.91 -21.31 -11.04
CA ALA A 40 -5.66 -21.10 -11.76
C ALA A 40 -5.69 -19.86 -12.66
N ASP A 41 -6.84 -19.58 -13.26
CA ASP A 41 -7.10 -18.40 -14.08
C ASP A 41 -7.04 -17.10 -13.26
N ILE A 42 -7.63 -17.07 -12.07
CA ILE A 42 -7.55 -15.93 -11.13
C ILE A 42 -6.09 -15.66 -10.78
N VAL A 43 -5.34 -16.69 -10.41
CA VAL A 43 -3.91 -16.54 -10.07
C VAL A 43 -3.11 -16.03 -11.27
N THR A 44 -3.40 -16.53 -12.47
CA THR A 44 -2.72 -16.13 -13.70
C THR A 44 -2.99 -14.66 -14.03
N PHE A 45 -4.26 -14.26 -14.05
CA PHE A 45 -4.70 -12.88 -14.26
C PHE A 45 -3.99 -11.90 -13.32
N PHE A 46 -3.98 -12.20 -12.01
CA PHE A 46 -3.31 -11.32 -11.06
C PHE A 46 -1.79 -11.32 -11.24
N LYS A 47 -1.16 -12.44 -11.56
CA LYS A 47 0.29 -12.49 -11.81
C LYS A 47 0.73 -11.60 -12.98
N GLU A 48 -0.07 -11.49 -14.03
CA GLU A 48 0.20 -10.61 -15.18
C GLU A 48 0.30 -9.13 -14.77
N THR A 49 -0.36 -8.74 -13.68
CA THR A 49 -0.27 -7.36 -13.16
C THR A 49 1.07 -7.05 -12.46
N GLY A 50 1.95 -8.05 -12.26
CA GLY A 50 3.31 -7.89 -11.73
C GLY A 50 3.49 -8.30 -10.26
N SER A 51 4.65 -7.96 -9.69
CA SER A 51 5.19 -8.49 -8.41
C SER A 51 4.31 -8.32 -7.17
N ARG A 52 3.30 -7.43 -7.20
CA ARG A 52 2.37 -7.18 -6.08
C ARG A 52 1.01 -7.85 -6.24
N TYR A 53 0.91 -8.88 -7.07
CA TYR A 53 -0.35 -9.58 -7.37
C TYR A 53 -1.10 -10.06 -6.11
N GLN A 54 -0.41 -10.61 -5.12
CA GLN A 54 -1.04 -11.03 -3.84
C GLN A 54 -1.67 -9.85 -3.07
N SER A 55 -1.02 -8.68 -3.10
CA SER A 55 -1.58 -7.47 -2.47
C SER A 55 -2.83 -6.99 -3.19
N ARG A 56 -2.91 -7.17 -4.52
CA ARG A 56 -4.09 -6.83 -5.33
C ARG A 56 -5.24 -7.80 -5.07
N ILE A 57 -4.97 -9.11 -5.00
CA ILE A 57 -5.96 -10.11 -4.57
C ILE A 57 -6.57 -9.71 -3.23
N ASN A 58 -5.72 -9.38 -2.25
CA ASN A 58 -6.18 -8.96 -0.92
C ASN A 58 -6.99 -7.66 -0.95
N ALA A 59 -6.66 -6.70 -1.83
CA ALA A 59 -7.43 -5.47 -1.99
C ALA A 59 -8.85 -5.75 -2.52
N VAL A 60 -8.99 -6.64 -3.51
CA VAL A 60 -10.30 -7.05 -4.04
C VAL A 60 -11.14 -7.74 -2.98
N LEU A 61 -10.55 -8.68 -2.22
CA LEU A 61 -11.25 -9.35 -1.12
C LEU A 61 -11.75 -8.35 -0.06
N ARG A 62 -10.94 -7.33 0.24
CA ARG A 62 -11.33 -6.27 1.18
C ARG A 62 -12.51 -5.44 0.67
N GLU A 63 -12.52 -5.07 -0.60
CA GLU A 63 -13.67 -4.35 -1.18
C GLU A 63 -14.93 -5.22 -1.21
N TYR A 64 -14.80 -6.52 -1.50
CA TYR A 64 -15.89 -7.47 -1.39
C TYR A 64 -16.46 -7.51 0.04
N MET A 65 -15.60 -7.63 1.06
CA MET A 65 -16.04 -7.60 2.47
C MET A 65 -16.79 -6.31 2.80
N LYS A 66 -16.25 -5.14 2.43
CA LYS A 66 -16.90 -3.84 2.70
C LYS A 66 -18.29 -3.75 2.06
N ALA A 67 -18.43 -4.23 0.82
CA ALA A 67 -19.70 -4.23 0.11
C ALA A 67 -20.75 -5.15 0.76
N HIS A 68 -20.33 -6.19 1.48
CA HIS A 68 -21.23 -7.18 2.09
C HIS A 68 -21.37 -7.06 3.61
N GLN A 69 -20.58 -6.20 4.27
CA GLN A 69 -20.66 -5.95 5.71
C GLN A 69 -21.64 -4.84 6.11
N GLN A 70 -22.29 -4.16 5.17
CA GLN A 70 -23.30 -3.12 5.46
C GLN A 70 -24.74 -3.68 5.59
N GLY A 71 -24.88 -4.91 6.08
CA GLY A 71 -26.15 -5.56 6.41
C GLY A 71 -26.32 -5.71 7.91
#